data_AF-A0A4R1WR46-F1
#
_entry.id   AF-A0A4R1WR46-F1
#
_cell.length_a   1.000
_cell.length_b   1.000
_cell.length_c   1.000
_cell.angle_alpha   90.00
_cell.angle_beta   90.00
_cell.angle_gamma   90.00
#
_symmetry.space_group_name_H-M   'P 1'
#
loop_
_entity.id
_entity.type
_entity.pdbx_description
1 polymer ?
#
loop_
_entity_poly.entity_id
_entity_poly.type
_entity_poly.pdbx_seq_one_letter_code
_entity_poly.pdbx_strand_id
1 'polypeptide(L)'
;MRLREITPDDVDELQELIESDPGYTERITGYPPGPADAQSLLMMRPEGLPEDAKVVLGAWEGDQLVAVIDLLKGYPDERTAYIGLLEVHKKHQGRGVGAAAYRLLEEYLGSDWWRLRLAVVDTNAEQAAGFWSRQGFEPTGEVKPYTYDKLESTVRLYEKQLTWSHPGLGVRRSGIAGQGLFATKAITKGEVVSRLAGRKVSTAELRELLKNPPVDTITLADDEHLVLPSDPRPTIAYGNHSCDPNLWWIDAVTLEARRDIAPGEEITSDYGTSTGTDFEMACDCGSSLCRGKITGEDWQRDELRERYGDHWIPALLNRIRG
;
A
#
# COMPACT_ATOMS: atom_id res chain seq x y z
N MET A 1 -1.15 17.01 -16.53
CA MET A 1 -1.63 17.32 -15.17
C MET A 1 -0.45 17.28 -14.21
N ARG A 2 -0.39 18.20 -13.24
CA ARG A 2 0.66 18.27 -12.20
C ARG A 2 0.00 18.39 -10.83
N LEU A 3 0.52 17.66 -9.83
CA LEU A 3 0.09 17.79 -8.44
C LEU A 3 1.01 18.77 -7.70
N ARG A 4 0.43 19.68 -6.92
CA ARG A 4 1.16 20.57 -5.99
C ARG A 4 0.27 20.95 -4.81
N GLU A 5 0.87 21.41 -3.72
CA GLU A 5 0.13 21.98 -2.60
C GLU A 5 -0.67 23.21 -3.04
N ILE A 6 -1.89 23.33 -2.50
CA ILE A 6 -2.73 24.53 -2.54
C ILE A 6 -2.15 25.51 -1.53
N THR A 7 -1.97 26.76 -1.97
CA THR A 7 -1.50 27.87 -1.16
C THR A 7 -2.64 28.87 -0.92
N PRO A 8 -2.46 29.87 -0.03
CA PRO A 8 -3.47 30.92 0.15
C PRO A 8 -3.83 31.68 -1.14
N ASP A 9 -2.93 31.74 -2.12
CA ASP A 9 -3.17 32.40 -3.40
C ASP A 9 -4.10 31.59 -4.33
N ASP A 10 -4.36 30.32 -4.01
CA ASP A 10 -5.17 29.39 -4.82
C ASP A 10 -6.60 29.19 -4.26
N VAL A 11 -6.99 29.98 -3.25
CA VAL A 11 -8.26 29.80 -2.52
C VAL A 11 -9.47 30.02 -3.43
N ASP A 12 -9.37 30.97 -4.38
CA ASP A 12 -10.45 31.27 -5.31
C ASP A 12 -10.68 30.11 -6.29
N GLU A 13 -9.61 29.52 -6.83
CA GLU A 13 -9.68 28.32 -7.69
C GLU A 13 -10.21 27.11 -6.92
N LEU A 14 -9.82 26.95 -5.66
CA LEU A 14 -10.34 25.89 -4.80
C LEU A 14 -11.83 26.07 -4.52
N GLN A 15 -12.27 27.29 -4.22
CA GLN A 15 -13.68 27.60 -3.99
C GLN A 15 -14.50 27.36 -5.26
N GLU A 16 -14.02 27.78 -6.44
CA GLU A 16 -14.67 27.50 -7.72
C GLU A 16 -14.83 25.99 -7.96
N LEU A 17 -13.79 25.20 -7.66
CA LEU A 17 -13.85 23.75 -7.83
C LEU A 17 -14.94 23.12 -6.95
N ILE A 18 -15.00 23.48 -5.67
CA ILE A 18 -16.02 22.97 -4.72
C ILE A 18 -17.43 23.39 -5.18
N GLU A 19 -17.59 24.64 -5.61
CA GLU A 19 -18.86 25.16 -6.12
C GLU A 19 -19.28 24.53 -7.46
N SER A 20 -18.34 23.93 -8.20
CA SER A 20 -18.63 23.33 -9.51
C SER A 20 -19.51 22.07 -9.40
N ASP A 21 -19.44 21.31 -8.30
CA ASP A 21 -20.24 20.10 -8.06
C ASP A 21 -21.04 20.18 -6.74
N PRO A 22 -22.06 21.06 -6.65
CA PRO A 22 -22.81 21.26 -5.40
C PRO A 22 -23.48 19.98 -4.89
N GLY A 23 -23.77 19.04 -5.80
CA GLY A 23 -24.33 17.75 -5.43
C GLY A 23 -23.42 16.91 -4.53
N TYR A 24 -22.09 17.05 -4.60
CA TYR A 24 -21.19 16.39 -3.66
C TYR A 24 -21.43 16.91 -2.24
N THR A 25 -21.33 18.23 -2.03
CA THR A 25 -21.53 18.87 -0.72
C THR A 25 -22.92 18.60 -0.18
N GLU A 26 -23.96 18.65 -1.01
CA GLU A 26 -25.33 18.32 -0.61
C GLU A 26 -25.46 16.88 -0.11
N ARG A 27 -24.81 15.91 -0.77
CA ARG A 27 -24.84 14.51 -0.31
C ARG A 27 -24.16 14.35 1.05
N ILE A 28 -23.03 15.02 1.29
CA ILE A 28 -22.24 14.81 2.51
C ILE A 28 -22.57 15.76 3.67
N THR A 29 -23.28 16.86 3.43
CA THR A 29 -23.63 17.85 4.47
C THR A 29 -25.12 18.14 4.58
N GLY A 30 -25.90 17.85 3.54
CA GLY A 30 -27.31 18.27 3.42
C GLY A 30 -27.51 19.71 2.96
N TYR A 31 -26.42 20.44 2.65
CA TYR A 31 -26.43 21.83 2.22
C TYR A 31 -25.62 22.02 0.91
N PRO A 32 -25.95 23.03 0.09
CA PRO A 32 -25.06 23.42 -1.01
C PRO A 32 -23.74 24.01 -0.46
N PRO A 33 -22.70 24.11 -1.30
CA PRO A 33 -21.44 24.74 -0.93
C PRO A 33 -21.62 26.14 -0.34
N GLY A 34 -20.91 26.41 0.75
CA GLY A 34 -20.83 27.71 1.41
C GLY A 34 -19.65 28.54 0.89
N PRO A 35 -19.67 29.89 1.09
CA PRO A 35 -18.64 30.80 0.58
C PRO A 35 -17.28 30.68 1.27
N ALA A 36 -17.16 29.83 2.29
CA ALA A 36 -15.93 29.62 3.08
C ALA A 36 -15.51 28.15 3.12
N ASP A 37 -16.03 27.31 2.23
CA ASP A 37 -15.75 25.87 2.23
C ASP A 37 -14.30 25.60 1.84
N ALA A 38 -13.71 26.35 0.90
CA ALA A 38 -12.29 26.25 0.56
C ALA A 38 -11.39 26.55 1.77
N GLN A 39 -11.68 27.63 2.50
CA GLN A 39 -10.93 27.99 3.71
C GLN A 39 -11.09 26.92 4.79
N SER A 40 -12.31 26.40 4.98
CA SER A 40 -12.59 25.35 5.95
C SER A 40 -11.87 24.06 5.60
N LEU A 41 -11.80 23.69 4.32
CA LEU A 41 -11.07 22.52 3.84
C LEU A 41 -9.57 22.65 4.13
N LEU A 42 -8.98 23.84 4.01
CA LEU A 42 -7.56 24.07 4.31
C LEU A 42 -7.24 23.95 5.82
N MET A 43 -8.20 24.27 6.69
CA MET A 43 -7.95 24.37 8.13
C MET A 43 -8.43 23.16 8.94
N MET A 44 -9.53 22.50 8.54
CA MET A 44 -10.14 21.43 9.32
C MET A 44 -9.28 20.16 9.34
N ARG A 45 -8.94 19.71 10.54
CA ARG A 45 -8.16 18.50 10.82
C ARG A 45 -8.61 17.84 12.12
N PRO A 46 -8.38 16.53 12.31
CA PRO A 46 -8.62 15.87 13.59
C PRO A 46 -7.89 16.56 14.74
N GLU A 47 -8.50 16.55 15.92
CA GLU A 47 -7.86 17.07 17.14
C GLU A 47 -6.55 16.33 17.43
N GLY A 48 -5.52 17.08 17.80
CA GLY A 48 -4.21 16.54 18.19
C GLY A 48 -3.30 16.09 17.04
N LEU A 49 -3.79 16.05 15.80
CA LEU A 49 -2.91 15.89 14.63
C LEU A 49 -2.00 17.13 14.52
N PRO A 50 -0.75 17.05 14.02
CA PRO A 50 0.09 18.22 13.69
C PRO A 50 -0.45 19.06 12.52
N GLU A 51 0.00 20.30 12.37
CA GLU A 51 -0.49 21.22 11.32
C GLU A 51 0.08 20.82 9.96
N ASP A 52 1.38 20.54 9.91
CA ASP A 52 2.14 20.06 8.74
C ASP A 52 1.78 18.63 8.30
N ALA A 53 1.00 17.92 9.11
CA ALA A 53 0.42 16.63 8.76
C ALA A 53 -0.76 16.78 7.80
N LYS A 54 -1.46 17.92 7.79
CA LYS A 54 -2.51 18.20 6.82
C LYS A 54 -1.93 18.88 5.60
N VAL A 55 -2.27 18.36 4.42
CA VAL A 55 -1.86 18.91 3.14
C VAL A 55 -3.05 18.87 2.20
N VAL A 56 -3.36 19.99 1.57
CA VAL A 56 -4.35 20.03 0.47
C VAL A 56 -3.59 20.16 -0.84
N LEU A 57 -3.80 19.17 -1.72
CA LEU A 57 -3.10 19.06 -3.00
C LEU A 57 -4.06 19.37 -4.13
N GLY A 58 -3.66 20.27 -5.03
CA GLY A 58 -4.35 20.55 -6.28
C GLY A 58 -3.72 19.80 -7.44
N ALA A 59 -4.56 19.20 -8.29
CA ALA A 59 -4.17 18.65 -9.58
C ALA A 59 -4.51 19.66 -10.69
N TRP A 60 -3.49 20.11 -11.41
CA TRP A 60 -3.56 21.25 -12.33
C TRP A 60 -3.34 20.83 -13.79
N GLU A 61 -4.17 21.35 -14.70
CA GLU A 61 -3.97 21.31 -16.14
C GLU A 61 -3.71 22.73 -16.66
N GLY A 62 -2.43 23.07 -16.88
CA GLY A 62 -2.04 24.47 -17.06
C GLY A 62 -2.30 25.23 -15.77
N ASP A 63 -3.06 26.32 -15.88
CA ASP A 63 -3.45 27.16 -14.75
C ASP A 63 -4.83 26.78 -14.16
N GLN A 64 -5.46 25.71 -14.67
CA GLN A 64 -6.78 25.28 -14.20
C GLN A 64 -6.65 24.19 -13.13
N LEU A 65 -7.28 24.41 -11.97
CA LEU A 65 -7.45 23.39 -10.95
C LEU A 65 -8.56 22.42 -11.36
N VAL A 66 -8.20 21.16 -11.66
CA VAL A 66 -9.15 20.16 -12.17
C VAL A 66 -9.54 19.10 -11.15
N ALA A 67 -8.76 18.94 -10.08
CA ALA A 67 -9.10 18.12 -8.93
C ALA A 67 -8.40 18.63 -7.66
N VAL A 68 -8.99 18.38 -6.50
CA VAL A 68 -8.38 18.63 -5.18
C VAL A 68 -8.34 17.33 -4.38
N ILE A 69 -7.30 17.18 -3.56
CA ILE A 69 -7.12 16.08 -2.62
C ILE A 69 -6.81 16.66 -1.24
N ASP A 70 -7.62 16.31 -0.24
CA ASP A 70 -7.29 16.56 1.17
C ASP A 70 -6.59 15.33 1.74
N LEU A 71 -5.39 15.53 2.27
CA LEU A 71 -4.51 14.49 2.75
C LEU A 71 -4.11 14.76 4.21
N LEU A 72 -4.29 13.76 5.07
CA LEU A 72 -3.77 13.74 6.44
C LEU A 72 -2.68 12.67 6.56
N LYS A 73 -1.45 13.10 6.79
CA LYS A 73 -0.28 12.24 7.02
C LYS A 73 -0.26 11.78 8.48
N GLY A 74 -0.04 10.50 8.73
CA GLY A 74 0.09 9.96 10.08
C GLY A 74 -1.24 9.85 10.83
N TYR A 75 -2.34 9.63 10.12
CA TYR A 75 -3.68 9.49 10.71
C TYR A 75 -4.38 8.23 10.18
N PRO A 76 -4.98 7.38 11.06
CA PRO A 76 -5.04 7.52 12.51
C PRO A 76 -3.75 7.11 13.25
N ASP A 77 -2.73 6.65 12.52
CA ASP A 77 -1.45 6.21 13.04
C ASP A 77 -0.29 6.67 12.14
N GLU A 78 0.93 6.63 12.65
CA GLU A 78 2.14 7.11 11.98
C GLU A 78 2.45 6.46 10.62
N ARG A 79 1.83 5.31 10.30
CA ARG A 79 2.07 4.56 9.05
C ARG A 79 0.96 4.72 8.03
N THR A 80 -0.07 5.51 8.34
CA THR A 80 -1.25 5.68 7.51
C THR A 80 -1.35 7.10 6.95
N ALA A 81 -1.52 7.19 5.64
CA ALA A 81 -1.95 8.41 4.97
C ALA A 81 -3.46 8.33 4.71
N TYR A 82 -4.20 9.36 5.14
CA TYR A 82 -5.65 9.40 5.08
C TYR A 82 -6.12 10.40 4.03
N ILE A 83 -6.96 9.95 3.10
CA ILE A 83 -7.59 10.81 2.10
C ILE A 83 -8.92 11.29 2.67
N GLY A 84 -8.97 12.56 3.07
CA GLY A 84 -10.18 13.22 3.55
C GLY A 84 -11.15 13.55 2.41
N LEU A 85 -10.59 13.94 1.27
CA LEU A 85 -11.34 14.32 0.08
C LEU A 85 -10.53 13.97 -1.17
N LEU A 86 -11.22 13.51 -2.21
CA LEU A 86 -10.76 13.64 -3.59
C LEU A 86 -11.97 14.09 -4.40
N GLU A 87 -11.90 15.31 -4.91
CA GLU A 87 -12.98 15.91 -5.69
C GLU A 87 -12.45 16.37 -7.03
N VAL A 88 -13.24 16.12 -8.08
CA VAL A 88 -12.91 16.48 -9.46
C VAL A 88 -13.88 17.56 -9.88
N HIS A 89 -13.35 18.66 -10.41
CA HIS A 89 -14.13 19.76 -10.97
C HIS A 89 -15.19 19.20 -11.94
N LYS A 90 -16.44 19.67 -11.85
CA LYS A 90 -17.59 19.08 -12.55
C LYS A 90 -17.40 18.85 -14.05
N LYS A 91 -16.85 19.85 -14.75
CA LYS A 91 -16.54 19.80 -16.20
C LYS A 91 -15.47 18.76 -16.59
N HIS A 92 -14.74 18.23 -15.62
CA HIS A 92 -13.65 17.27 -15.79
C HIS A 92 -14.01 15.85 -15.30
N GLN A 93 -15.21 15.65 -14.72
CA GLN A 93 -15.71 14.34 -14.30
C GLN A 93 -15.94 13.41 -15.50
N GLY A 94 -15.84 12.10 -15.28
CA GLY A 94 -16.04 11.08 -16.33
C GLY A 94 -14.91 10.97 -17.36
N ARG A 95 -13.82 11.73 -17.20
CA ARG A 95 -12.69 11.80 -18.17
C ARG A 95 -11.39 11.15 -17.64
N GLY A 96 -11.47 10.42 -16.54
CA GLY A 96 -10.31 9.78 -15.90
C GLY A 96 -9.46 10.70 -15.00
N VAL A 97 -9.83 11.97 -14.84
CA VAL A 97 -9.08 12.95 -14.03
C VAL A 97 -8.90 12.50 -12.58
N GLY A 98 -9.94 11.97 -11.94
CA GLY A 98 -9.84 11.46 -10.56
C GLY A 98 -8.82 10.32 -10.41
N ALA A 99 -8.78 9.39 -11.36
CA ALA A 99 -7.82 8.28 -11.35
C ALA A 99 -6.39 8.80 -11.61
N ALA A 100 -6.23 9.78 -12.51
CA ALA A 100 -4.95 10.40 -12.75
C ALA A 100 -4.46 11.23 -11.56
N ALA A 101 -5.35 11.92 -10.83
CA ALA A 101 -5.02 12.68 -9.64
C ALA A 101 -4.62 11.75 -8.50
N TYR A 102 -5.35 10.65 -8.31
CA TYR A 102 -5.01 9.61 -7.35
C TYR A 102 -3.64 8.97 -7.63
N ARG A 103 -3.32 8.65 -8.89
CA ARG A 103 -1.98 8.14 -9.26
C ARG A 103 -0.88 9.13 -8.90
N LEU A 104 -1.08 10.43 -9.17
CA LEU A 104 -0.11 11.45 -8.76
C LEU A 104 0.00 11.57 -7.24
N LEU A 105 -1.08 11.32 -6.49
CA LEU A 105 -1.01 11.25 -5.02
C LEU A 105 -0.13 10.09 -4.56
N GLU A 106 -0.25 8.90 -5.16
CA GLU A 106 0.63 7.77 -4.81
C GLU A 106 2.10 8.10 -5.11
N GLU A 107 2.38 8.77 -6.23
CA GLU A 107 3.72 9.27 -6.55
C GLU A 107 4.21 10.31 -5.51
N TYR A 108 3.34 11.22 -5.08
CA TYR A 108 3.65 12.25 -4.09
C TYR A 108 3.95 11.66 -2.69
N LEU A 109 3.20 10.64 -2.28
CA LEU A 109 3.38 9.97 -0.99
C LEU A 109 4.69 9.18 -0.91
N GLY A 110 5.23 8.76 -2.05
CA GLY A 110 6.45 7.96 -2.11
C GLY A 110 6.30 6.64 -1.36
N SER A 111 7.37 6.20 -0.70
CA SER A 111 7.47 4.87 -0.08
C SER A 111 7.45 4.88 1.44
N ASP A 112 7.02 5.97 2.08
CA ASP A 112 7.06 6.11 3.54
C ASP A 112 5.84 5.49 4.25
N TRP A 113 4.78 5.25 3.49
CA TRP A 113 3.47 4.84 4.02
C TRP A 113 3.22 3.36 3.84
N TRP A 114 2.60 2.74 4.83
CA TRP A 114 2.23 1.32 4.76
C TRP A 114 0.83 1.13 4.19
N ARG A 115 0.02 2.19 4.25
CA ARG A 115 -1.39 2.12 3.94
C ARG A 115 -1.95 3.49 3.61
N LEU A 116 -2.88 3.48 2.65
CA LEU A 116 -3.83 4.55 2.41
C LEU A 116 -5.18 4.20 3.03
N ARG A 117 -5.84 5.19 3.62
CA ARG A 117 -7.15 5.03 4.24
C ARG A 117 -8.09 6.17 3.85
N LEU A 118 -9.40 5.90 3.78
CA LEU A 118 -10.42 6.91 3.54
C LEU A 118 -11.76 6.51 4.16
N ALA A 119 -12.67 7.47 4.27
CA ALA A 119 -14.06 7.25 4.61
C ALA A 119 -14.98 7.66 3.44
N VAL A 120 -16.05 6.90 3.25
CA VAL A 120 -17.15 7.27 2.35
C VAL A 120 -18.42 7.39 3.18
N VAL A 121 -19.05 8.57 3.16
CA VAL A 121 -20.39 8.79 3.74
C VAL A 121 -21.40 8.00 2.90
N ASP A 122 -22.32 7.29 3.54
CA ASP A 122 -23.25 6.37 2.87
C ASP A 122 -24.16 7.09 1.85
N THR A 123 -24.49 8.35 2.09
CA THR A 123 -25.21 9.21 1.13
C THR A 123 -24.43 9.49 -0.17
N ASN A 124 -23.10 9.29 -0.19
CA ASN A 124 -22.24 9.45 -1.36
C ASN A 124 -21.71 8.09 -1.88
N ALA A 125 -22.06 6.96 -1.24
CA ALA A 125 -21.49 5.66 -1.56
C ALA A 125 -21.77 5.20 -3.00
N GLU A 126 -22.96 5.50 -3.52
CA GLU A 126 -23.34 5.14 -4.90
C GLU A 126 -22.38 5.74 -5.94
N GLN A 127 -21.85 6.94 -5.68
CA GLN A 127 -20.94 7.65 -6.59
C GLN A 127 -19.47 7.33 -6.35
N ALA A 128 -19.07 7.11 -5.10
CA ALA A 128 -17.66 7.00 -4.72
C ALA A 128 -17.14 5.56 -4.63
N ALA A 129 -17.95 4.59 -4.18
CA ALA A 129 -17.46 3.25 -3.83
C ALA A 129 -16.80 2.55 -5.03
N GLY A 130 -17.45 2.59 -6.20
CA GLY A 130 -16.91 1.98 -7.42
C GLY A 130 -15.60 2.63 -7.89
N PHE A 131 -15.43 3.94 -7.67
CA PHE A 131 -14.18 4.62 -7.99
C PHE A 131 -13.03 4.11 -7.11
N TRP A 132 -13.22 4.08 -5.80
CA TRP A 132 -12.20 3.65 -4.84
C TRP A 132 -11.84 2.17 -4.99
N SER A 133 -12.81 1.29 -5.24
CA SER A 133 -12.53 -0.12 -5.54
C SER A 133 -11.65 -0.29 -6.78
N ARG A 134 -11.85 0.51 -7.84
CA ARG A 134 -10.97 0.51 -9.01
C ARG A 134 -9.57 1.04 -8.74
N GLN A 135 -9.39 1.86 -7.69
CA GLN A 135 -8.08 2.34 -7.25
C GLN A 135 -7.36 1.33 -6.32
N GLY A 136 -7.99 0.20 -6.02
CA GLY A 136 -7.44 -0.87 -5.17
C GLY A 136 -7.79 -0.75 -3.69
N PHE A 137 -8.76 0.11 -3.32
CA PHE A 137 -9.26 0.17 -1.95
C PHE A 137 -10.28 -0.92 -1.68
N GLU A 138 -10.15 -1.57 -0.52
CA GLU A 138 -11.06 -2.58 -0.01
C GLU A 138 -11.81 -2.04 1.23
N PRO A 139 -13.09 -2.40 1.43
CA PRO A 139 -13.80 -2.04 2.66
C PRO A 139 -13.18 -2.77 3.87
N THR A 140 -12.98 -2.03 4.95
CA THR A 140 -12.45 -2.59 6.22
C THR A 140 -13.49 -3.34 7.05
N GLY A 141 -14.78 -3.14 6.73
CA GLY A 141 -15.91 -3.56 7.57
C GLY A 141 -16.24 -2.58 8.72
N GLU A 142 -15.38 -1.60 8.99
CA GLU A 142 -15.63 -0.59 10.01
C GLU A 142 -16.65 0.44 9.52
N VAL A 143 -17.67 0.69 10.36
CA VAL A 143 -18.73 1.66 10.13
C VAL A 143 -18.82 2.60 11.34
N LYS A 144 -18.90 3.91 11.10
CA LYS A 144 -19.08 4.91 12.17
C LYS A 144 -20.30 5.77 11.91
N PRO A 145 -20.98 6.25 12.97
CA PRO A 145 -21.97 7.32 12.84
C PRO A 145 -21.32 8.56 12.20
N TYR A 146 -22.09 9.25 11.36
CA TYR A 146 -21.70 10.50 10.74
C TYR A 146 -22.84 11.49 10.87
N THR A 147 -22.55 12.65 11.47
CA THR A 147 -23.53 13.71 11.63
C THR A 147 -22.92 15.03 11.19
N TYR A 148 -23.62 15.73 10.31
CA TYR A 148 -23.29 17.10 9.92
C TYR A 148 -24.54 17.97 10.11
N ASP A 149 -24.56 18.80 11.15
CA ASP A 149 -25.74 19.56 11.58
C ASP A 149 -27.00 18.67 11.66
N LYS A 150 -27.90 18.75 10.66
CA LYS A 150 -29.16 17.98 10.60
C LYS A 150 -29.07 16.70 9.78
N LEU A 151 -27.98 16.50 9.04
CA LEU A 151 -27.76 15.28 8.27
C LEU A 151 -27.23 14.20 9.20
N GLU A 152 -27.99 13.11 9.36
CA GLU A 152 -27.55 11.88 10.02
C GLU A 152 -27.31 10.78 8.97
N SER A 153 -26.14 10.15 9.04
CA SER A 153 -25.73 9.06 8.16
C SER A 153 -24.69 8.17 8.85
N THR A 154 -24.02 7.34 8.06
CA THR A 154 -22.89 6.52 8.46
C THR A 154 -21.73 6.71 7.49
N VAL A 155 -20.51 6.52 7.96
CA VAL A 155 -19.31 6.42 7.11
C VAL A 155 -18.75 5.02 7.14
N ARG A 156 -18.31 4.54 5.97
CA ARG A 156 -17.62 3.26 5.79
C ARG A 156 -16.16 3.51 5.49
N LEU A 157 -15.29 2.77 6.16
CA LEU A 157 -13.84 2.94 6.04
C LEU A 157 -13.29 1.98 4.99
N TYR A 158 -12.43 2.50 4.13
CA TYR A 158 -11.75 1.76 3.08
C TYR A 158 -10.24 1.92 3.23
N GLU A 159 -9.51 0.88 2.85
CA GLU A 159 -8.05 0.84 2.93
C GLU A 159 -7.43 0.24 1.68
N LYS A 160 -6.24 0.74 1.34
CA LYS A 160 -5.34 0.14 0.35
C LYS A 160 -3.99 -0.05 1.01
N GLN A 161 -3.50 -1.28 1.02
CA GLN A 161 -2.15 -1.56 1.52
C GLN A 161 -1.11 -1.11 0.49
N LEU A 162 -0.02 -0.54 0.97
CA LEU A 162 1.09 -0.11 0.14
C LEU A 162 2.30 -1.00 0.39
N THR A 163 3.09 -1.21 -0.66
CA THR A 163 4.38 -1.87 -0.51
C THR A 163 5.33 -0.89 0.14
N TRP A 164 5.94 -1.30 1.25
CA TRP A 164 6.89 -0.49 2.00
C TRP A 164 8.23 -1.21 2.10
N SER A 165 9.31 -0.44 2.03
CA SER A 165 10.67 -0.92 2.21
C SER A 165 11.38 0.00 3.18
N HIS A 166 12.14 -0.58 4.10
CA HIS A 166 12.94 0.19 5.05
C HIS A 166 13.85 1.18 4.28
N PRO A 167 13.93 2.46 4.69
CA PRO A 167 14.68 3.50 3.98
C PRO A 167 16.19 3.23 3.95
N GLY A 168 16.66 2.31 4.79
CA GLY A 168 18.03 1.81 4.79
C GLY A 168 18.32 0.74 3.76
N LEU A 169 17.59 0.68 2.65
CA LEU A 169 17.73 -0.35 1.62
C LEU A 169 18.10 0.28 0.28
N GLY A 170 18.87 -0.46 -0.52
CA GLY A 170 19.25 -0.03 -1.87
C GLY A 170 19.51 -1.20 -2.80
N VAL A 171 19.17 -1.03 -4.08
CA VAL A 171 19.34 -2.05 -5.11
C VAL A 171 20.77 -1.99 -5.65
N ARG A 172 21.44 -3.15 -5.71
CA ARG A 172 22.79 -3.30 -6.28
C ARG A 172 22.88 -4.62 -7.06
N ARG A 173 23.98 -4.83 -7.79
CA ARG A 173 24.25 -6.14 -8.39
C ARG A 173 24.48 -7.17 -7.28
N SER A 174 23.81 -8.31 -7.38
CA SER A 174 23.90 -9.39 -6.40
C SER A 174 24.98 -10.41 -6.78
N GLY A 175 25.57 -11.04 -5.76
CA GLY A 175 26.38 -12.25 -5.94
C GLY A 175 25.54 -13.53 -6.01
N ILE A 176 24.27 -13.47 -5.58
CA ILE A 176 23.31 -14.59 -5.57
C ILE A 176 22.58 -14.66 -6.91
N ALA A 177 21.85 -13.60 -7.28
CA ALA A 177 21.07 -13.58 -8.52
C ALA A 177 20.83 -12.15 -9.01
N GLY A 178 21.22 -11.85 -10.25
CA GLY A 178 20.90 -10.60 -10.94
C GLY A 178 21.16 -9.32 -10.12
N GLN A 179 20.08 -8.65 -9.73
CA GLN A 179 20.08 -7.55 -8.77
C GLN A 179 19.60 -8.05 -7.41
N GLY A 180 20.16 -7.47 -6.35
CA GLY A 180 19.83 -7.78 -4.96
C GLY A 180 19.52 -6.51 -4.19
N LEU A 181 18.88 -6.71 -3.04
CA LEU A 181 18.58 -5.65 -2.10
C LEU A 181 19.60 -5.65 -0.97
N PHE A 182 20.19 -4.50 -0.67
CA PHE A 182 21.28 -4.38 0.29
C PHE A 182 20.98 -3.37 1.37
N ALA A 183 21.41 -3.66 2.60
CA ALA A 183 21.40 -2.69 3.68
C ALA A 183 22.37 -1.53 3.37
N THR A 184 21.88 -0.29 3.39
CA THR A 184 22.70 0.92 3.28
C THR A 184 23.10 1.49 4.64
N LYS A 185 22.38 1.08 5.70
CA LYS A 185 22.66 1.37 7.11
C LYS A 185 22.42 0.11 7.94
N ALA A 186 22.86 0.11 9.20
CA ALA A 186 22.59 -1.01 10.09
C ALA A 186 21.08 -1.17 10.31
N ILE A 187 20.61 -2.42 10.39
CA ILE A 187 19.24 -2.79 10.72
C ILE A 187 19.31 -3.71 11.93
N THR A 188 18.53 -3.39 12.97
CA THR A 188 18.60 -4.15 14.23
C THR A 188 17.72 -5.39 14.14
N LYS A 189 18.10 -6.48 14.80
CA LYS A 189 17.20 -7.61 15.03
C LYS A 189 15.87 -7.11 15.60
N GLY A 190 14.73 -7.59 15.10
CA GLY A 190 13.44 -7.06 15.57
C GLY A 190 12.82 -6.03 14.63
N GLU A 191 13.62 -5.42 13.75
CA GLU A 191 13.18 -4.28 12.96
C GLU A 191 12.44 -4.74 11.69
N VAL A 192 11.29 -4.13 11.41
CA VAL A 192 10.53 -4.37 10.19
C VAL A 192 11.34 -3.85 8.99
N VAL A 193 11.63 -4.75 8.05
CA VAL A 193 12.44 -4.45 6.87
C VAL A 193 11.58 -4.16 5.66
N SER A 194 10.45 -4.85 5.53
CA SER A 194 9.53 -4.61 4.42
C SER A 194 8.13 -5.09 4.71
N ARG A 195 7.18 -4.49 4.01
CA ARG A 195 5.78 -4.93 3.97
C ARG A 195 5.33 -5.01 2.53
N LEU A 196 4.77 -6.14 2.15
CA LEU A 196 4.35 -6.42 0.79
C LEU A 196 2.89 -6.02 0.59
N ALA A 197 2.60 -5.42 -0.56
CA ALA A 197 1.25 -5.22 -1.04
C ALA A 197 1.21 -5.54 -2.54
N GLY A 198 0.02 -5.77 -3.05
CA GLY A 198 -0.14 -6.22 -4.41
C GLY A 198 -1.56 -6.65 -4.69
N ARG A 199 -1.74 -7.26 -5.86
CA ARG A 199 -3.03 -7.76 -6.32
C ARG A 199 -3.24 -9.16 -5.76
N LYS A 200 -4.37 -9.37 -5.08
CA LYS A 200 -4.82 -10.72 -4.72
C LYS A 200 -5.38 -11.43 -5.94
N VAL A 201 -4.97 -12.66 -6.17
CA VAL A 201 -5.39 -13.50 -7.30
C VAL A 201 -5.68 -14.93 -6.82
N SER A 202 -6.55 -15.64 -7.54
CA SER A 202 -6.77 -17.06 -7.29
C SER A 202 -5.59 -17.90 -7.79
N THR A 203 -5.53 -19.18 -7.40
CA THR A 203 -4.51 -20.10 -7.91
C THR A 203 -4.62 -20.27 -9.42
N ALA A 204 -5.84 -20.30 -9.95
CA ALA A 204 -6.08 -20.39 -11.38
C ALA A 204 -5.53 -19.17 -12.13
N GLU A 205 -5.77 -17.97 -11.61
CA GLU A 205 -5.22 -16.75 -12.20
C GLU A 205 -3.71 -16.67 -12.06
N LEU A 206 -3.13 -17.04 -10.90
CA LEU A 206 -1.69 -17.08 -10.72
C LEU A 206 -1.01 -18.00 -11.74
N ARG A 207 -1.59 -19.17 -12.02
CA ARG A 207 -1.06 -20.09 -13.05
C ARG A 207 -1.05 -19.48 -14.44
N GLU A 208 -2.04 -18.66 -14.80
CA GLU A 208 -2.04 -17.93 -16.07
C GLU A 208 -0.95 -16.86 -16.10
N LEU A 209 -0.76 -16.11 -15.01
CA LEU A 209 0.29 -15.10 -14.90
C LEU A 209 1.69 -15.72 -15.01
N LEU A 210 1.91 -16.86 -14.36
CA LEU A 210 3.19 -17.59 -14.36
C LEU A 210 3.61 -18.12 -15.74
N LYS A 211 2.72 -18.13 -16.74
CA LYS A 211 3.09 -18.41 -18.14
C LYS A 211 3.96 -17.32 -18.76
N ASN A 212 3.97 -16.12 -18.18
CA ASN A 212 4.76 -14.96 -18.63
C ASN A 212 5.61 -14.40 -17.46
N PRO A 213 6.65 -15.13 -17.01
CA PRO A 213 7.49 -14.71 -15.90
C PRO A 213 8.35 -13.46 -16.27
N PRO A 214 8.88 -12.73 -15.27
CA PRO A 214 8.83 -13.00 -13.83
C PRO A 214 7.53 -12.55 -13.16
N VAL A 215 7.05 -13.34 -12.18
CA VAL A 215 5.90 -13.01 -11.31
C VAL A 215 6.35 -13.22 -9.86
N ASP A 216 6.46 -12.13 -9.10
CA ASP A 216 6.78 -12.17 -7.68
C ASP A 216 5.48 -12.38 -6.89
N THR A 217 5.38 -13.48 -6.15
CA THR A 217 4.14 -13.90 -5.50
C THR A 217 4.37 -14.48 -4.11
N ILE A 218 3.40 -14.28 -3.22
CA ILE A 218 3.33 -14.85 -1.88
C ILE A 218 2.00 -15.58 -1.71
N THR A 219 2.00 -16.78 -1.14
CA THR A 219 0.75 -17.48 -0.83
C THR A 219 0.08 -16.83 0.38
N LEU A 220 -1.19 -16.46 0.29
CA LEU A 220 -1.96 -15.91 1.40
C LEU A 220 -2.88 -16.95 2.04
N ALA A 221 -3.49 -17.80 1.20
CA ALA A 221 -4.35 -18.91 1.58
C ALA A 221 -4.35 -19.97 0.46
N ASP A 222 -5.12 -21.05 0.62
CA ASP A 222 -5.10 -22.17 -0.34
C ASP A 222 -5.49 -21.78 -1.77
N ASP A 223 -6.41 -20.84 -1.95
CA ASP A 223 -6.78 -20.29 -3.26
C ASP A 223 -6.61 -18.77 -3.35
N GLU A 224 -5.69 -18.19 -2.57
CA GLU A 224 -5.41 -16.75 -2.60
C GLU A 224 -3.91 -16.49 -2.56
N HIS A 225 -3.43 -15.69 -3.52
CA HIS A 225 -2.03 -15.33 -3.66
C HIS A 225 -1.89 -13.83 -3.85
N LEU A 226 -0.84 -13.25 -3.27
CA LEU A 226 -0.48 -11.85 -3.45
C LEU A 226 0.55 -11.73 -4.58
N VAL A 227 0.20 -11.08 -5.68
CA VAL A 227 1.12 -10.75 -6.78
C VAL A 227 1.59 -9.31 -6.62
N LEU A 228 2.90 -9.12 -6.50
CA LEU A 228 3.49 -7.79 -6.35
C LEU A 228 3.42 -6.99 -7.66
N PRO A 229 3.36 -5.65 -7.60
CA PRO A 229 3.45 -4.80 -8.78
C PRO A 229 4.76 -5.00 -9.54
N SER A 230 4.72 -4.97 -10.87
CA SER A 230 5.90 -5.07 -11.74
C SER A 230 6.29 -3.74 -12.39
N ASP A 231 5.39 -2.77 -12.46
CA ASP A 231 5.63 -1.44 -13.03
C ASP A 231 4.88 -0.34 -12.26
N PRO A 232 5.60 0.56 -11.55
CA PRO A 232 7.02 0.44 -11.25
C PRO A 232 7.28 -0.78 -10.35
N ARG A 233 8.41 -1.47 -10.59
CA ARG A 233 8.83 -2.58 -9.72
C ARG A 233 9.23 -2.02 -8.36
N PRO A 234 8.62 -2.48 -7.24
CA PRO A 234 8.95 -1.97 -5.91
C PRO A 234 10.34 -2.44 -5.49
N THR A 235 11.03 -1.62 -4.68
CA THR A 235 12.38 -1.91 -4.19
C THR A 235 12.51 -3.29 -3.50
N ILE A 236 11.50 -3.71 -2.75
CA ILE A 236 11.53 -5.02 -2.09
C ILE A 236 11.50 -6.22 -3.06
N ALA A 237 11.01 -6.04 -4.29
CA ALA A 237 11.00 -7.10 -5.30
C ALA A 237 12.41 -7.45 -5.84
N TYR A 238 13.46 -6.79 -5.32
CA TYR A 238 14.86 -7.18 -5.55
C TYR A 238 15.45 -7.99 -4.38
N GLY A 239 14.68 -8.31 -3.35
CA GLY A 239 15.11 -9.23 -2.29
C GLY A 239 15.34 -10.63 -2.86
N ASN A 240 16.48 -11.24 -2.54
CA ASN A 240 16.87 -12.54 -3.07
C ASN A 240 16.67 -13.67 -2.08
N HIS A 241 16.74 -14.89 -2.60
CA HIS A 241 16.68 -16.09 -1.77
C HIS A 241 18.01 -16.40 -1.06
N SER A 242 17.94 -16.84 0.21
CA SER A 242 19.00 -17.59 0.89
C SER A 242 18.42 -18.74 1.71
N CYS A 243 19.10 -19.88 1.78
CA CYS A 243 18.75 -20.99 2.69
C CYS A 243 19.17 -20.72 4.15
N ASP A 244 19.87 -19.62 4.40
CA ASP A 244 20.12 -19.04 5.72
C ASP A 244 19.82 -17.55 5.66
N PRO A 245 18.53 -17.17 5.65
CA PRO A 245 18.15 -15.79 5.43
C PRO A 245 18.43 -14.93 6.65
N ASN A 246 18.52 -13.62 6.41
CA ASN A 246 18.56 -12.62 7.47
C ASN A 246 17.18 -11.98 7.74
N LEU A 247 16.13 -12.32 6.98
CA LEU A 247 14.76 -11.87 7.22
C LEU A 247 13.78 -13.00 7.51
N TRP A 248 12.91 -12.79 8.51
CA TRP A 248 11.80 -13.64 8.95
C TRP A 248 10.44 -13.11 8.51
N TRP A 249 9.53 -14.02 8.16
CA TRP A 249 8.11 -13.70 8.12
C TRP A 249 7.57 -13.60 9.54
N ILE A 250 6.84 -12.52 9.81
CA ILE A 250 6.12 -12.31 11.08
C ILE A 250 4.60 -12.30 10.88
N ASP A 251 4.16 -12.13 9.63
CA ASP A 251 2.79 -12.33 9.17
C ASP A 251 2.82 -12.72 7.68
N ALA A 252 1.68 -12.66 6.99
CA ALA A 252 1.57 -13.04 5.57
C ALA A 252 2.33 -12.13 4.58
N VAL A 253 2.66 -10.89 4.99
CA VAL A 253 3.19 -9.86 4.10
C VAL A 253 4.34 -9.05 4.69
N THR A 254 4.66 -9.22 5.97
CA THR A 254 5.67 -8.43 6.69
C THR A 254 6.91 -9.27 6.98
N LEU A 255 8.07 -8.70 6.65
CA LEU A 255 9.37 -9.28 6.94
C LEU A 255 10.13 -8.43 7.98
N GLU A 256 10.78 -9.12 8.91
CA GLU A 256 11.56 -8.55 10.00
C GLU A 256 13.00 -9.08 9.98
N ALA A 257 13.96 -8.28 10.44
CA ALA A 257 15.34 -8.71 10.61
C ALA A 257 15.46 -9.81 11.69
N ARG A 258 15.86 -11.02 11.27
CA ARG A 258 16.14 -12.18 12.13
C ARG A 258 17.24 -11.90 13.15
N ARG A 259 18.23 -11.13 12.73
CA ARG A 259 19.46 -10.78 13.44
C ARG A 259 19.86 -9.36 13.04
N ASP A 260 20.86 -8.80 13.73
CA ASP A 260 21.45 -7.54 13.28
C ASP A 260 22.06 -7.72 11.89
N ILE A 261 21.83 -6.74 11.02
CA ILE A 261 22.29 -6.69 9.63
C ILE A 261 23.19 -5.47 9.47
N ALA A 262 24.44 -5.70 9.10
CA ALA A 262 25.42 -4.64 8.87
C ALA A 262 25.18 -3.94 7.52
N PRO A 263 25.61 -2.66 7.38
CA PRO A 263 25.64 -2.00 6.08
C PRO A 263 26.45 -2.83 5.07
N GLY A 264 25.90 -2.98 3.86
CA GLY A 264 26.50 -3.73 2.76
C GLY A 264 26.12 -5.21 2.72
N GLU A 265 25.43 -5.75 3.73
CA GLU A 265 24.86 -7.10 3.64
C GLU A 265 23.66 -7.15 2.69
N GLU A 266 23.55 -8.25 1.94
CA GLU A 266 22.38 -8.52 1.09
C GLU A 266 21.21 -9.01 1.95
N ILE A 267 20.05 -8.41 1.73
CA ILE A 267 18.79 -8.75 2.37
C ILE A 267 18.19 -9.94 1.65
N THR A 268 17.92 -11.01 2.40
CA THR A 268 17.43 -12.27 1.85
C THR A 268 16.32 -12.87 2.70
N SER A 269 15.39 -13.56 2.01
CA SER A 269 14.33 -14.36 2.63
C SER A 269 14.37 -15.80 2.09
N ASP A 270 13.71 -16.72 2.78
CA ASP A 270 13.57 -18.09 2.28
C ASP A 270 12.30 -18.22 1.43
N TYR A 271 12.41 -18.44 0.12
CA TYR A 271 11.21 -18.52 -0.75
C TYR A 271 10.33 -19.74 -0.43
N GLY A 272 10.89 -20.81 0.14
CA GLY A 272 10.13 -21.96 0.61
C GLY A 272 9.23 -21.65 1.82
N THR A 273 9.47 -20.51 2.50
CA THR A 273 8.66 -20.07 3.65
C THR A 273 7.50 -19.16 3.28
N SER A 274 7.36 -18.82 1.99
CA SER A 274 6.32 -17.93 1.47
C SER A 274 5.56 -18.48 0.28
N THR A 275 5.88 -19.71 -0.15
CA THR A 275 5.31 -20.32 -1.34
C THR A 275 4.67 -21.65 -0.98
N GLY A 276 3.36 -21.75 -1.18
CA GLY A 276 2.57 -22.97 -0.93
C GLY A 276 1.92 -23.56 -2.19
N THR A 277 2.48 -23.24 -3.35
CA THR A 277 2.02 -23.69 -4.67
C THR A 277 3.05 -24.60 -5.35
N ASP A 278 2.73 -25.08 -6.55
CA ASP A 278 3.70 -25.78 -7.40
C ASP A 278 4.81 -24.80 -7.83
N PHE A 279 5.89 -24.81 -7.06
CA PHE A 279 7.07 -23.96 -7.22
C PHE A 279 8.32 -24.81 -7.01
N GLU A 280 9.29 -24.61 -7.89
CA GLU A 280 10.60 -25.22 -7.79
C GLU A 280 11.67 -24.30 -8.37
N MET A 281 12.82 -24.25 -7.69
CA MET A 281 13.98 -23.46 -8.09
C MET A 281 15.27 -24.21 -7.72
N ALA A 282 16.21 -24.32 -8.65
CA ALA A 282 17.59 -24.69 -8.33
C ALA A 282 18.26 -23.56 -7.54
N CYS A 283 19.02 -23.90 -6.49
CA CYS A 283 19.57 -22.94 -5.55
C CYS A 283 21.10 -23.04 -5.47
N ASP A 284 21.76 -21.89 -5.64
CA ASP A 284 23.19 -21.71 -5.43
C ASP A 284 23.46 -20.43 -4.60
N CYS A 285 22.69 -20.23 -3.53
CA CYS A 285 22.71 -19.00 -2.73
C CYS A 285 24.02 -18.74 -1.94
N GLY A 286 25.00 -19.64 -2.03
CA GLY A 286 26.29 -19.51 -1.35
C GLY A 286 26.28 -19.76 0.17
N SER A 287 25.12 -19.99 0.78
CA SER A 287 25.05 -20.39 2.20
C SER A 287 25.66 -21.78 2.42
N SER A 288 26.33 -21.98 3.57
CA SER A 288 26.77 -23.32 4.00
C SER A 288 25.61 -24.28 4.28
N LEU A 289 24.39 -23.74 4.40
CA LEU A 289 23.14 -24.48 4.59
C LEU A 289 22.33 -24.55 3.29
N CYS A 290 22.96 -24.29 2.13
CA CYS A 290 22.29 -24.35 0.84
C CYS A 290 21.63 -25.72 0.61
N ARG A 291 20.33 -25.71 0.29
CA ARG A 291 19.54 -26.92 0.02
C ARG A 291 19.72 -27.44 -1.41
N GLY A 292 20.35 -26.67 -2.30
CA GLY A 292 20.49 -26.99 -3.74
C GLY A 292 19.20 -26.87 -4.56
N LYS A 293 18.04 -27.00 -3.92
CA LYS A 293 16.71 -26.86 -4.53
C LYS A 293 15.71 -26.36 -3.50
N ILE A 294 14.87 -25.42 -3.90
CA ILE A 294 13.79 -24.83 -3.10
C ILE A 294 12.47 -25.22 -3.74
N THR A 295 11.49 -25.59 -2.92
CA THR A 295 10.17 -25.98 -3.41
C THR A 295 9.05 -25.38 -2.58
N GLY A 296 7.83 -25.36 -3.13
CA GLY A 296 6.61 -25.02 -2.37
C GLY A 296 6.22 -26.06 -1.31
N GLU A 297 6.96 -27.17 -1.20
CA GLU A 297 6.76 -28.23 -0.21
C GLU A 297 7.85 -28.25 0.87
N ASP A 298 8.74 -27.24 0.91
CA ASP A 298 9.80 -27.15 1.93
C ASP A 298 9.23 -27.09 3.36
N TRP A 299 7.98 -26.64 3.53
CA TRP A 299 7.26 -26.69 4.81
C TRP A 299 7.08 -28.12 5.36
N GLN A 300 7.27 -29.16 4.54
CA GLN A 300 7.17 -30.56 4.97
C GLN A 300 8.43 -31.08 5.68
N ARG A 301 9.53 -30.32 5.63
CA ARG A 301 10.85 -30.76 6.08
C ARG A 301 11.06 -30.46 7.56
N ASP A 302 11.26 -31.51 8.36
CA ASP A 302 11.37 -31.39 9.81
C ASP A 302 12.52 -30.50 10.27
N GLU A 303 13.67 -30.54 9.57
CA GLU A 303 14.81 -29.69 9.88
C GLU A 303 14.54 -28.20 9.65
N LEU A 304 13.67 -27.85 8.69
CA LEU A 304 13.27 -26.47 8.45
C LEU A 304 12.22 -26.03 9.46
N ARG A 305 11.26 -26.90 9.79
CA ARG A 305 10.25 -26.64 10.83
C ARG A 305 10.91 -26.33 12.18
N GLU A 306 11.88 -27.15 12.59
CA GLU A 306 12.62 -26.95 13.83
C GLU A 306 13.41 -25.63 13.80
N ARG A 307 14.10 -25.34 12.70
CA ARG A 307 14.96 -24.16 12.58
C ARG A 307 14.20 -22.85 12.50
N TYR A 308 13.06 -22.83 11.80
CA TYR A 308 12.29 -21.60 11.56
C TYR A 308 11.15 -21.42 12.58
N GLY A 309 10.74 -22.47 13.29
CA GLY A 309 9.65 -22.39 14.26
C GLY A 309 8.40 -21.83 13.60
N ASP A 310 7.94 -20.67 14.11
CA ASP A 310 6.75 -19.99 13.61
C ASP A 310 7.02 -18.95 12.50
N HIS A 311 8.24 -18.84 11.97
CA HIS A 311 8.62 -17.85 10.94
C HIS A 311 8.29 -18.30 9.51
N TRP A 312 7.05 -18.73 9.31
CA TRP A 312 6.46 -19.05 8.02
C TRP A 312 5.26 -18.15 7.78
N ILE A 313 4.87 -17.92 6.52
CA ILE A 313 3.59 -17.28 6.25
C ILE A 313 2.44 -18.09 6.88
N PRO A 314 1.33 -17.43 7.32
CA PRO A 314 0.23 -18.11 7.99
C PRO A 314 -0.36 -19.31 7.23
N ALA A 315 -0.43 -19.24 5.90
CA ALA A 315 -0.91 -20.34 5.06
C ALA A 315 -0.11 -21.63 5.27
N LEU A 316 1.22 -21.53 5.40
CA LEU A 316 2.10 -22.68 5.62
C LEU A 316 2.09 -23.13 7.08
N LEU A 317 2.01 -22.20 8.05
CA LEU A 317 1.85 -22.57 9.47
C LEU A 317 0.59 -23.41 9.70
N ASN A 318 -0.52 -23.05 9.04
CA ASN A 318 -1.76 -23.83 9.13
C ASN A 318 -1.53 -25.26 8.63
N ARG A 319 -0.81 -25.45 7.51
CA ARG A 319 -0.47 -26.79 6.98
C ARG A 319 0.46 -27.57 7.90
N ILE A 320 1.44 -26.91 8.53
CA ILE A 320 2.37 -27.54 9.48
C ILE A 320 1.62 -28.04 10.73
N ARG A 321 0.63 -27.28 11.21
CA ARG A 321 -0.07 -27.56 12.47
C ARG A 321 -1.21 -28.57 12.33
N GLY A 322 -1.76 -28.76 11.12
CA GLY A 322 -2.84 -29.70 10.83
C GLY A 322 -4.21 -29.04 10.95
#